data_AF-A0A845X0Z8-F1
#
_entry.id   AF-A0A845X0Z8-F1
#
_cell.length_a   1.000
_cell.length_b   1.000
_cell.length_c   1.000
_cell.angle_alpha   90.00
_cell.angle_beta   90.00
_cell.angle_gamma   90.00
#
_symmetry.space_group_name_H-M   'P 1'
#
loop_
_entity.id
_entity.type
_entity.pdbx_description
1 polymer ?
#
loop_
_entity_poly.entity_id
_entity_poly.type
_entity_poly.pdbx_seq_one_letter_code
_entity_poly.pdbx_strand_id
1 'polypeptide(L)'
;MSPPTSTPPHPIISPPLEHLEAPPEPDISHLVLADKTPVDNLLQEKLQRLLVQCLYDAFIAEQPFVAMADVGLFFALYQPPLVPDVMLSLGVEVAEDWEQKRHRSYLMWEFGKPPEVVIEIVSNKKGQELDKKLTDYARIGVAYYVVFDPLAKLSTEPLLVYGLREGRYQLLDKPWLPEVGLGLTLWSGEFENKQYSQWLRWCDQVGNLLLTGREQAEQEKFRADQAEAKLARLAEWARSQGVEVDELGDIPS
;
A
#
# COMPACT_ATOMS: atom_id res chain seq x y z
N MET A 1 -54.20 49.17 -38.62
CA MET A 1 -54.20 47.95 -37.79
C MET A 1 -52.92 47.96 -36.97
N SER A 2 -53.01 48.31 -35.69
CA SER A 2 -51.88 48.33 -34.76
C SER A 2 -51.68 46.93 -34.15
N PRO A 3 -50.43 46.47 -33.90
CA PRO A 3 -50.19 45.16 -33.31
C PRO A 3 -50.55 45.14 -31.82
N PRO A 4 -50.92 43.99 -31.24
CA PRO A 4 -51.24 43.89 -29.82
C PRO A 4 -49.97 43.93 -28.94
N THR A 5 -50.05 44.69 -27.86
CA THR A 5 -49.03 44.89 -26.83
C THR A 5 -48.79 43.60 -26.03
N SER A 6 -47.55 43.12 -25.99
CA SER A 6 -47.10 42.01 -25.14
C SER A 6 -46.82 42.53 -23.72
N THR A 7 -47.44 41.90 -22.71
CA THR A 7 -47.16 42.14 -21.29
C THR A 7 -45.98 41.24 -20.84
N PRO A 8 -44.95 41.77 -20.16
CA PRO A 8 -43.84 40.96 -19.68
C PRO A 8 -44.26 40.13 -18.44
N PRO A 9 -43.70 38.93 -18.22
CA PRO A 9 -44.01 38.12 -17.05
C PRO A 9 -43.37 38.71 -15.78
N HIS A 10 -44.08 38.57 -14.65
CA HIS A 10 -43.60 38.99 -13.34
C HIS A 10 -42.43 38.10 -12.85
N PRO A 11 -41.43 38.66 -12.13
CA PRO A 11 -40.33 37.88 -11.59
C PRO A 11 -40.81 36.98 -10.45
N ILE A 12 -40.48 35.69 -10.53
CA ILE A 12 -40.69 34.72 -9.45
C ILE A 12 -39.63 34.98 -8.38
N ILE A 13 -40.03 35.58 -7.25
CA ILE A 13 -39.17 35.69 -6.07
C ILE A 13 -39.16 34.31 -5.41
N SER A 14 -38.00 33.65 -5.42
CA SER A 14 -37.78 32.42 -4.66
C SER A 14 -37.62 32.77 -3.17
N PRO A 15 -38.26 32.05 -2.24
CA PRO A 15 -38.08 32.31 -0.82
C PRO A 15 -36.66 31.92 -0.38
N PRO A 16 -36.13 32.51 0.71
CA PRO A 16 -34.80 32.18 1.22
C PRO A 16 -34.76 30.72 1.69
N LEU A 17 -33.71 29.99 1.34
CA LEU A 17 -33.44 28.65 1.86
C LEU A 17 -33.19 28.76 3.37
N GLU A 18 -34.19 28.43 4.17
CA GLU A 18 -34.03 28.17 5.61
C GLU A 18 -33.09 26.98 5.80
N HIS A 19 -32.29 27.06 6.87
CA HIS A 19 -31.30 26.08 7.30
C HIS A 19 -31.89 24.67 7.40
N LEU A 20 -31.70 23.86 6.35
CA LEU A 20 -31.93 22.41 6.41
C LEU A 20 -30.85 21.82 7.32
N GLU A 21 -31.25 21.44 8.54
CA GLU A 21 -30.42 20.57 9.39
C GLU A 21 -30.07 19.30 8.60
N ALA A 22 -28.78 18.93 8.62
CA ALA A 22 -28.33 17.72 7.97
C ALA A 22 -29.10 16.52 8.55
N PRO A 23 -29.59 15.59 7.71
CA PRO A 23 -30.32 14.44 8.21
C PRO A 23 -29.45 13.65 9.19
N PRO A 24 -30.04 13.04 10.23
CA PRO A 24 -29.28 12.21 11.17
C PRO A 24 -28.57 11.10 10.41
N GLU A 25 -27.33 10.82 10.79
CA GLU A 25 -26.56 9.73 10.18
C GLU A 25 -27.35 8.41 10.30
N PRO A 26 -27.48 7.66 9.20
CA PRO A 26 -28.20 6.39 9.25
C PRO A 26 -27.47 5.43 10.19
N ASP A 27 -28.20 4.85 11.14
CA ASP A 27 -27.67 3.83 12.04
C ASP A 27 -27.36 2.55 11.25
N ILE A 28 -26.09 2.36 10.91
CA ILE A 28 -25.59 1.19 10.19
C ILE A 28 -25.11 0.07 11.11
N SER A 29 -25.33 0.15 12.43
CA SER A 29 -24.87 -0.87 13.39
C SER A 29 -25.48 -2.26 13.14
N HIS A 30 -26.67 -2.29 12.53
CA HIS A 30 -27.37 -3.50 12.12
C HIS A 30 -26.91 -4.05 10.76
N LEU A 31 -26.17 -3.25 9.97
CA LEU A 31 -25.59 -3.73 8.72
C LEU A 31 -24.50 -4.74 9.05
N VAL A 32 -24.73 -5.99 8.68
CA VAL A 32 -23.72 -7.03 8.69
C VAL A 32 -22.79 -6.75 7.50
N LEU A 33 -21.84 -5.85 7.68
CA LEU A 33 -20.84 -5.46 6.67
C LEU A 33 -19.81 -6.58 6.38
N ALA A 34 -20.01 -7.76 6.98
CA ALA A 34 -19.24 -8.97 6.73
C ALA A 34 -20.21 -10.16 6.82
N ASP A 35 -20.74 -10.59 5.68
CA ASP A 35 -21.29 -11.94 5.58
C ASP A 35 -20.20 -12.96 5.91
N LYS A 36 -20.58 -14.23 6.06
CA LYS A 36 -19.75 -15.30 6.62
C LYS A 36 -18.51 -15.70 5.77
N THR A 37 -18.06 -14.83 4.87
CA THR A 37 -16.74 -14.79 4.23
C THR A 37 -16.30 -13.32 4.17
N PRO A 38 -15.17 -12.91 4.77
CA PRO A 38 -14.81 -11.49 4.80
C PRO A 38 -14.54 -11.01 3.36
N VAL A 39 -15.34 -10.07 2.88
CA VAL A 39 -14.86 -9.15 1.84
C VAL A 39 -14.05 -8.07 2.56
N ASP A 40 -12.90 -7.72 1.99
CA ASP A 40 -12.06 -6.69 2.59
C ASP A 40 -12.78 -5.36 2.68
N ASN A 41 -12.56 -4.64 3.79
CA ASN A 41 -13.03 -3.28 3.92
C ASN A 41 -12.07 -2.29 3.23
N LEU A 42 -12.53 -1.06 3.00
CA LEU A 42 -11.76 -0.03 2.30
C LEU A 42 -10.40 0.29 2.93
N LEU A 43 -10.21 0.07 4.23
CA LEU A 43 -8.92 0.28 4.89
C LEU A 43 -7.95 -0.86 4.56
N GLN A 44 -8.40 -2.12 4.64
CA GLN A 44 -7.58 -3.29 4.29
C GLN A 44 -7.13 -3.23 2.84
N GLU A 45 -8.07 -2.97 1.93
CA GLU A 45 -7.81 -2.93 0.50
C GLU A 45 -6.76 -1.86 0.14
N LYS A 46 -6.80 -0.68 0.78
CA LYS A 46 -5.76 0.36 0.64
C LYS A 46 -4.42 -0.03 1.24
N LEU A 47 -4.42 -0.67 2.41
CA LEU A 47 -3.19 -1.13 3.06
C LEU A 47 -2.48 -2.19 2.22
N GLN A 48 -3.22 -3.18 1.71
CA GLN A 48 -2.70 -4.21 0.81
C GLN A 48 -2.10 -3.57 -0.44
N ARG A 49 -2.85 -2.67 -1.10
CA ARG A 49 -2.37 -1.97 -2.30
C ARG A 49 -1.11 -1.17 -2.03
N LEU A 50 -1.09 -0.40 -0.94
CA LEU A 50 0.07 0.40 -0.54
C LEU A 50 1.32 -0.47 -0.36
N LEU A 51 1.20 -1.60 0.34
CA LEU A 51 2.30 -2.52 0.61
C LEU A 51 2.85 -3.15 -0.67
N VAL A 52 1.98 -3.63 -1.58
CA VAL A 52 2.42 -4.24 -2.84
C VAL A 52 3.03 -3.20 -3.77
N GLN A 53 2.37 -2.04 -3.92
CA GLN A 53 2.82 -0.98 -4.79
C GLN A 53 4.21 -0.45 -4.40
N CYS A 54 4.48 -0.24 -3.11
CA CYS A 54 5.79 0.24 -2.65
C CYS A 54 6.94 -0.72 -3.02
N LEU A 55 6.68 -2.04 -3.07
CA LEU A 55 7.68 -3.01 -3.50
C LEU A 55 7.99 -2.85 -4.99
N TYR A 56 6.97 -2.81 -5.85
CA TYR A 56 7.20 -2.64 -7.28
C TYR A 56 7.75 -1.25 -7.66
N ASP A 57 7.46 -0.22 -6.88
CA ASP A 57 7.92 1.14 -7.15
C ASP A 57 9.36 1.40 -6.65
N ALA A 58 9.75 0.86 -5.49
CA ALA A 58 11.00 1.25 -4.81
C ALA A 58 11.92 0.10 -4.40
N PHE A 59 11.47 -1.16 -4.38
CA PHE A 59 12.32 -2.23 -3.90
C PHE A 59 13.34 -2.66 -4.96
N ILE A 60 14.61 -2.45 -4.65
CA ILE A 60 15.72 -2.91 -5.49
C ILE A 60 16.19 -4.27 -4.96
N ALA A 61 15.67 -5.35 -5.54
CA ALA A 61 16.06 -6.71 -5.22
C ALA A 61 17.22 -7.19 -6.11
N GLU A 62 18.12 -8.01 -5.56
CA GLU A 62 19.20 -8.64 -6.33
C GLU A 62 18.71 -9.76 -7.27
N GLN A 63 17.51 -10.27 -6.99
CA GLN A 63 16.87 -11.35 -7.73
C GLN A 63 15.42 -10.95 -8.09
N PRO A 64 14.82 -11.56 -9.13
CA PRO A 64 13.42 -11.34 -9.45
C PRO A 64 12.54 -11.60 -8.22
N PHE A 65 11.43 -10.88 -8.09
CA PHE A 65 10.49 -11.11 -7.00
C PHE A 65 9.05 -10.96 -7.47
N VAL A 66 8.14 -11.53 -6.69
CA VAL A 66 6.71 -11.37 -6.86
C VAL A 66 6.11 -10.92 -5.54
N ALA A 67 5.37 -9.81 -5.57
CA ALA A 67 4.55 -9.33 -4.47
C ALA A 67 3.07 -9.43 -4.85
N MET A 68 2.23 -9.90 -3.94
CA MET A 68 0.82 -10.19 -4.23
C MET A 68 -0.04 -9.69 -3.07
N ALA A 69 -1.28 -9.32 -3.38
CA ALA A 69 -2.33 -9.02 -2.41
C ALA A 69 -3.55 -9.90 -2.67
N ASP A 70 -4.14 -10.45 -1.61
CA ASP A 70 -5.34 -11.31 -1.66
C ASP A 70 -5.23 -12.46 -2.69
N VAL A 71 -4.07 -13.13 -2.73
CA VAL A 71 -3.82 -14.28 -3.62
C VAL A 71 -3.72 -15.56 -2.78
N GLY A 72 -4.45 -16.60 -3.18
CA GLY A 72 -4.40 -17.90 -2.52
C GLY A 72 -3.03 -18.58 -2.59
N LEU A 73 -2.53 -19.00 -1.42
CA LEU A 73 -1.34 -19.81 -1.21
C LEU A 73 -1.73 -21.29 -1.04
N PHE A 74 -1.44 -22.09 -2.08
CA PHE A 74 -1.68 -23.52 -2.09
C PHE A 74 -0.39 -24.28 -1.80
N PHE A 75 -0.40 -25.01 -0.69
CA PHE A 75 0.76 -25.74 -0.18
C PHE A 75 0.60 -27.26 -0.26
N ALA A 76 -0.61 -27.75 -0.52
CA ALA A 76 -0.90 -29.17 -0.68
C ALA A 76 -2.09 -29.38 -1.61
N LEU A 77 -2.11 -30.52 -2.31
CA LEU A 77 -3.28 -30.95 -3.06
C LEU A 77 -4.42 -31.30 -2.09
N TYR A 78 -5.65 -30.93 -2.46
CA TYR A 78 -6.88 -31.22 -1.72
C TYR A 78 -7.00 -30.59 -0.32
N GLN A 79 -6.12 -29.66 0.03
CA GLN A 79 -6.29 -28.82 1.22
C GLN A 79 -6.77 -27.42 0.81
N PRO A 80 -7.60 -26.76 1.64
CA PRO A 80 -7.93 -25.36 1.43
C PRO A 80 -6.65 -24.50 1.40
N PRO A 81 -6.58 -23.48 0.54
CA PRO A 81 -5.45 -22.56 0.53
C PRO A 81 -5.45 -21.70 1.81
N LEU A 82 -4.27 -21.17 2.14
CA LEU A 82 -4.18 -19.97 2.97
C LEU A 82 -4.38 -18.76 2.06
N VAL A 83 -5.04 -17.71 2.55
CA VAL A 83 -5.22 -16.46 1.79
C VAL A 83 -4.67 -15.32 2.64
N PRO A 84 -3.39 -14.99 2.46
CA PRO A 84 -2.77 -13.84 3.12
C PRO A 84 -3.18 -12.52 2.46
N ASP A 85 -3.24 -11.45 3.27
CA ASP A 85 -3.49 -10.10 2.77
C ASP A 85 -2.37 -9.63 1.84
N VAL A 86 -1.10 -9.91 2.18
CA VAL A 86 0.07 -9.62 1.34
C VAL A 86 1.09 -10.77 1.38
N MET A 87 1.70 -11.08 0.24
CA MET A 87 2.86 -11.98 0.12
C MET A 87 4.02 -11.32 -0.59
N LEU A 88 5.24 -11.67 -0.20
CA LEU A 88 6.47 -11.39 -0.93
C LEU A 88 7.26 -12.70 -1.12
N SER A 89 7.59 -13.03 -2.37
CA SER A 89 8.45 -14.15 -2.72
C SER A 89 9.61 -13.66 -3.59
N LEU A 90 10.83 -13.84 -3.13
CA LEU A 90 12.08 -13.52 -3.82
C LEU A 90 12.56 -14.71 -4.66
N GLY A 91 13.28 -14.45 -5.73
CA GLY A 91 13.90 -15.46 -6.60
C GLY A 91 12.91 -16.24 -7.45
N VAL A 92 11.74 -15.64 -7.71
CA VAL A 92 10.67 -16.25 -8.51
C VAL A 92 10.07 -15.24 -9.46
N GLU A 93 9.43 -15.74 -10.51
CA GLU A 93 8.73 -14.96 -11.52
C GLU A 93 7.34 -15.56 -11.77
N VAL A 94 6.41 -14.73 -12.23
CA VAL A 94 5.12 -15.21 -12.74
C VAL A 94 5.36 -15.75 -14.14
N ALA A 95 4.84 -16.95 -14.43
CA ALA A 95 4.97 -17.57 -15.74
C ALA A 95 4.35 -16.70 -16.86
N GLU A 96 4.93 -16.71 -18.06
CA GLU A 96 4.46 -15.90 -19.19
C GLU A 96 3.00 -16.20 -19.59
N ASP A 97 2.59 -17.47 -19.48
CA ASP A 97 1.23 -17.95 -19.71
C ASP A 97 0.36 -17.84 -18.44
N TRP A 98 0.44 -16.70 -17.74
CA TRP A 98 -0.19 -16.44 -16.44
C TRP A 98 -1.73 -16.59 -16.42
N GLU A 99 -2.38 -16.49 -17.58
CA GLU A 99 -3.82 -16.71 -17.74
C GLU A 99 -4.23 -18.17 -17.47
N GLN A 100 -3.31 -19.12 -17.58
CA GLN A 100 -3.57 -20.52 -17.29
C GLN A 100 -3.90 -20.71 -15.81
N LYS A 101 -4.90 -21.55 -15.52
CA LYS A 101 -5.39 -21.77 -14.15
C LYS A 101 -4.28 -22.09 -13.13
N ARG A 102 -3.24 -22.83 -13.54
CA ARG A 102 -2.09 -23.19 -12.70
C ARG A 102 -1.19 -22.01 -12.30
N HIS A 103 -1.29 -20.86 -12.97
CA HIS A 103 -0.45 -19.68 -12.71
C HIS A 103 -1.22 -18.51 -12.09
N ARG A 104 -2.53 -18.65 -11.84
CA ARG A 104 -3.38 -17.59 -11.26
C ARG A 104 -3.39 -17.55 -9.73
N SER A 105 -2.55 -18.35 -9.07
CA SER A 105 -2.44 -18.42 -7.61
C SER A 105 -1.03 -18.85 -7.24
N TYR A 106 -0.65 -18.67 -5.98
CA TYR A 106 0.65 -19.14 -5.51
C TYR A 106 0.58 -20.64 -5.22
N LEU A 107 0.87 -21.45 -6.23
CA LEU A 107 1.00 -22.89 -6.08
C LEU A 107 2.45 -23.21 -5.70
N MET A 108 2.71 -23.66 -4.46
CA MET A 108 4.09 -23.90 -3.99
C MET A 108 4.87 -24.89 -4.86
N TRP A 109 4.20 -25.81 -5.56
CA TRP A 109 4.83 -26.75 -6.48
C TRP A 109 5.14 -26.16 -7.87
N GLU A 110 4.48 -25.07 -8.28
CA GLU A 110 4.84 -24.34 -9.50
C GLU A 110 5.96 -23.32 -9.19
N PHE A 111 5.88 -22.63 -8.05
CA PHE A 111 6.90 -21.68 -7.59
C PHE A 111 8.14 -22.35 -6.95
N GLY A 112 8.04 -23.63 -6.58
CA GLY A 112 9.13 -24.44 -6.02
C GLY A 112 9.48 -24.18 -4.55
N LYS A 113 8.90 -23.16 -3.91
CA LYS A 113 9.18 -22.78 -2.51
C LYS A 113 8.05 -21.98 -1.86
N PRO A 114 7.98 -21.89 -0.52
CA PRO A 114 7.09 -20.93 0.16
C PRO A 114 7.50 -19.47 -0.12
N PRO A 115 6.59 -18.50 0.03
CA PRO A 115 6.97 -17.09 0.04
C PRO A 115 7.82 -16.76 1.28
N GLU A 116 8.71 -15.78 1.17
CA GLU A 116 9.52 -15.31 2.30
C GLU A 116 8.66 -14.59 3.34
N VAL A 117 7.74 -13.73 2.91
CA VAL A 117 6.91 -12.93 3.82
C VAL A 117 5.43 -13.13 3.55
N VAL A 118 4.68 -13.29 4.63
CA VAL A 118 3.22 -13.19 4.66
C VAL A 118 2.82 -12.11 5.67
N ILE A 119 1.91 -11.23 5.28
CA ILE A 119 1.29 -10.23 6.15
C ILE A 119 -0.20 -10.49 6.24
N GLU A 120 -0.74 -10.43 7.46
CA GLU A 120 -2.16 -10.47 7.77
C GLU A 120 -2.58 -9.18 8.46
N ILE A 121 -3.64 -8.54 7.98
CA ILE A 121 -4.19 -7.29 8.46
C ILE A 121 -5.49 -7.58 9.21
N VAL A 122 -5.46 -7.42 10.52
CA VAL A 122 -6.58 -7.74 11.39
C VAL A 122 -7.72 -6.74 11.20
N SER A 123 -8.87 -7.24 10.77
CA SER A 123 -10.10 -6.43 10.61
C SER A 123 -11.13 -6.66 11.71
N ASN A 124 -11.09 -7.80 12.42
CA ASN A 124 -12.06 -8.14 13.45
C ASN A 124 -11.50 -9.10 14.51
N LYS A 125 -12.25 -9.30 15.60
CA LYS A 125 -11.86 -10.15 16.75
C LYS A 125 -12.01 -11.66 16.54
N LYS A 126 -12.61 -12.09 15.43
CA LYS A 126 -12.90 -13.52 15.15
C LYS A 126 -11.79 -14.22 14.36
N GLY A 127 -10.78 -13.46 13.93
CA GLY A 127 -9.67 -14.00 13.18
C GLY A 127 -8.82 -14.97 14.00
N GLN A 128 -8.12 -15.87 13.31
CA GLN A 128 -7.26 -16.90 13.89
C GLN A 128 -5.78 -16.61 13.58
N GLU A 129 -5.46 -15.34 13.33
CA GLU A 129 -4.14 -14.86 12.90
C GLU A 129 -3.07 -15.22 13.95
N LEU A 130 -3.38 -15.05 15.23
CA LEU A 130 -2.44 -15.31 16.33
C LEU A 130 -2.36 -16.78 16.78
N ASP A 131 -3.21 -17.67 16.25
CA ASP A 131 -3.28 -19.08 16.67
C ASP A 131 -3.05 -20.04 15.48
N LYS A 132 -4.13 -20.34 14.76
CA LYS A 132 -4.14 -21.37 13.71
C LYS A 132 -3.28 -20.96 12.52
N LYS A 133 -3.45 -19.73 12.02
CA LYS A 133 -2.71 -19.24 10.84
C LYS A 133 -1.21 -19.19 11.12
N LEU A 134 -0.81 -18.69 12.30
CA LEU A 134 0.58 -18.71 12.75
C LEU A 134 1.18 -20.12 12.68
N THR A 135 0.45 -21.13 13.17
CA THR A 135 0.91 -22.53 13.10
C THR A 135 0.96 -23.07 11.66
N ASP A 136 -0.05 -22.77 10.84
CA ASP A 136 -0.14 -23.22 9.46
C ASP A 136 0.99 -22.65 8.60
N TYR A 137 1.27 -21.34 8.70
CA TYR A 137 2.36 -20.70 7.97
C TYR A 137 3.74 -21.23 8.40
N ALA A 138 3.95 -21.47 9.70
CA ALA A 138 5.20 -22.07 10.20
C ALA A 138 5.40 -23.48 9.63
N ARG A 139 4.33 -24.27 9.57
CA ARG A 139 4.36 -25.65 9.07
C ARG A 139 4.75 -25.73 7.60
N ILE A 140 4.34 -24.75 6.78
CA ILE A 140 4.67 -24.72 5.35
C ILE A 140 5.97 -23.98 5.04
N GLY A 141 6.66 -23.45 6.06
CA GLY A 141 8.00 -22.90 5.93
C GLY A 141 8.09 -21.45 5.47
N VAL A 142 7.03 -20.64 5.67
CA VAL A 142 7.13 -19.19 5.44
C VAL A 142 8.13 -18.59 6.42
N ALA A 143 9.11 -17.82 5.92
CA ALA A 143 10.21 -17.34 6.76
C ALA A 143 9.74 -16.26 7.75
N TYR A 144 8.84 -15.38 7.29
CA TYR A 144 8.35 -14.24 8.06
C TYR A 144 6.83 -14.16 8.04
N TYR A 145 6.26 -14.11 9.24
CA TYR A 145 4.84 -13.93 9.44
C TYR A 145 4.59 -12.62 10.19
N VAL A 146 3.79 -11.74 9.60
CA VAL A 146 3.48 -10.42 10.14
C VAL A 146 1.99 -10.35 10.43
N VAL A 147 1.66 -9.92 11.63
CA VAL A 147 0.29 -9.58 12.02
C VAL A 147 0.24 -8.09 12.30
N PHE A 148 -0.57 -7.38 11.51
CA PHE A 148 -0.81 -5.96 11.67
C PHE A 148 -2.24 -5.74 12.16
N ASP A 149 -2.38 -5.20 13.36
CA ASP A 149 -3.65 -4.92 14.03
C ASP A 149 -3.86 -3.40 14.22
N PRO A 150 -4.23 -2.68 13.14
CA PRO A 150 -4.40 -1.23 13.19
C PRO A 150 -5.49 -0.77 14.16
N LEU A 151 -6.45 -1.64 14.50
CA LEU A 151 -7.63 -1.30 15.28
C LEU A 151 -7.63 -1.95 16.68
N ALA A 152 -6.48 -2.48 17.11
CA ALA A 152 -6.26 -3.13 18.41
C ALA A 152 -7.38 -4.14 18.77
N LYS A 153 -7.74 -5.01 17.81
CA LYS A 153 -8.80 -6.01 17.97
C LYS A 153 -8.31 -7.26 18.70
N LEU A 154 -7.09 -7.68 18.43
CA LEU A 154 -6.46 -8.91 18.92
C LEU A 154 -5.26 -8.64 19.84
N SER A 155 -4.49 -7.58 19.59
CA SER A 155 -3.25 -7.27 20.31
C SER A 155 -3.22 -5.82 20.81
N THR A 156 -2.46 -5.58 21.88
CA THR A 156 -2.11 -4.22 22.34
C THR A 156 -1.00 -3.61 21.51
N GLU A 157 -0.10 -4.44 20.98
CA GLU A 157 0.93 -4.03 20.03
C GLU A 157 0.36 -4.10 18.62
N PRO A 158 0.35 -2.99 17.86
CA PRO A 158 -0.28 -2.92 16.54
C PRO A 158 0.48 -3.72 15.48
N LEU A 159 1.76 -4.02 15.67
CA LEU A 159 2.58 -4.74 14.71
C LEU A 159 3.37 -5.84 15.42
N LEU A 160 3.11 -7.09 15.03
CA LEU A 160 3.82 -8.26 15.50
C LEU A 160 4.52 -8.91 14.31
N VAL A 161 5.85 -9.04 14.40
CA VAL A 161 6.66 -9.65 13.33
C VAL A 161 7.33 -10.89 13.88
N TYR A 162 7.09 -12.03 13.24
CA TYR A 162 7.63 -13.30 13.63
C TYR A 162 8.61 -13.82 12.58
N GLY A 163 9.74 -14.35 13.02
CA GLY A 163 10.69 -15.11 12.19
C GLY A 163 10.61 -16.61 12.49
N LEU A 164 10.64 -17.44 11.45
CA LEU A 164 10.62 -18.89 11.59
C LEU A 164 11.99 -19.41 12.04
N ARG A 165 12.03 -20.10 13.18
CA ARG A 165 13.24 -20.72 13.73
C ARG A 165 12.92 -22.10 14.25
N GLU A 166 13.66 -23.11 13.79
CA GLU A 166 13.48 -24.52 14.18
C GLU A 166 12.02 -25.02 14.02
N GLY A 167 11.34 -24.56 12.97
CA GLY A 167 9.95 -24.94 12.65
C GLY A 167 8.89 -24.25 13.51
N ARG A 168 9.24 -23.21 14.27
CA ARG A 168 8.29 -22.40 15.05
C ARG A 168 8.57 -20.91 14.88
N TYR A 169 7.52 -20.11 14.95
CA TYR A 169 7.65 -18.67 14.94
C TYR A 169 8.16 -18.14 16.27
N GLN A 170 9.11 -17.21 16.20
CA GLN A 170 9.60 -16.43 17.33
C GLN A 170 9.38 -14.94 17.02
N LEU A 171 8.83 -14.21 17.98
CA LEU A 171 8.64 -12.77 17.85
C LEU A 171 10.02 -12.09 17.72
N LEU A 172 10.14 -11.16 16.77
CA LEU A 172 11.35 -10.36 16.57
C LEU A 172 11.31 -9.11 17.45
N ASP A 173 12.46 -8.74 18.00
CA ASP A 173 12.61 -7.49 18.78
C ASP A 173 12.44 -6.23 17.92
N LYS A 174 12.75 -6.35 16.62
CA LYS A 174 12.63 -5.29 15.63
C LYS A 174 11.90 -5.82 14.41
N PRO A 175 11.09 -5.00 13.73
CA PRO A 175 10.40 -5.37 12.50
C PRO A 175 11.35 -5.35 11.29
N TRP A 176 12.49 -6.04 11.38
CA TRP A 176 13.51 -6.15 10.33
C TRP A 176 13.63 -7.60 9.88
N LEU A 177 13.58 -7.82 8.56
CA LEU A 177 13.55 -9.13 7.90
C LEU A 177 14.90 -9.35 7.16
N PRO A 178 15.96 -9.81 7.84
CA PRO A 178 17.32 -9.81 7.31
C PRO A 178 17.50 -10.57 5.98
N GLU A 179 16.86 -11.73 5.78
CA GLU A 179 16.97 -12.52 4.55
C GLU A 179 16.27 -11.86 3.37
N VAL A 180 15.39 -10.89 3.63
CA VAL A 180 14.68 -10.12 2.60
C VAL A 180 15.38 -8.77 2.34
N GLY A 181 16.10 -8.24 3.33
CA GLY A 181 16.70 -6.91 3.26
C GLY A 181 15.68 -5.78 3.42
N LEU A 182 14.55 -6.05 4.08
CA LEU A 182 13.45 -5.10 4.29
C LEU A 182 13.00 -5.07 5.74
N GLY A 183 12.47 -3.91 6.15
CA GLY A 183 11.78 -3.72 7.42
C GLY A 183 10.35 -3.26 7.22
N LEU A 184 9.61 -3.24 8.32
CA LEU A 184 8.26 -2.71 8.38
C LEU A 184 8.17 -1.62 9.44
N THR A 185 7.44 -0.55 9.14
CA THR A 185 7.22 0.54 10.09
C THR A 185 5.81 1.10 9.97
N LEU A 186 5.35 1.73 11.05
CA LEU A 186 4.13 2.51 11.03
C LEU A 186 4.45 3.94 10.59
N TRP A 187 3.59 4.48 9.75
CA TRP A 187 3.70 5.82 9.21
C TRP A 187 2.36 6.55 9.31
N SER A 188 2.46 7.84 9.63
CA SER A 188 1.32 8.76 9.68
C SER A 188 1.39 9.71 8.51
N GLY A 189 0.36 9.70 7.67
CA GLY A 189 0.31 10.55 6.49
C GLY A 189 -0.88 10.23 5.59
N GLU A 190 -0.81 10.76 4.38
CA GLU A 190 -1.86 10.60 3.39
C GLU A 190 -1.50 9.53 2.35
N PHE A 191 -2.43 8.62 2.11
CA PHE A 191 -2.38 7.74 0.94
C PHE A 191 -3.75 7.74 0.26
N GLU A 192 -3.77 7.95 -1.07
CA GLU A 192 -4.99 8.05 -1.87
C GLU A 192 -6.08 8.97 -1.28
N ASN A 193 -5.66 10.18 -0.88
CA ASN A 193 -6.54 11.20 -0.29
C ASN A 193 -7.17 10.77 1.05
N LYS A 194 -6.51 9.87 1.79
CA LYS A 194 -6.91 9.44 3.13
C LYS A 194 -5.76 9.65 4.11
N GLN A 195 -5.96 10.59 5.02
CA GLN A 195 -5.10 10.79 6.18
C GLN A 195 -5.32 9.65 7.18
N TYR A 196 -4.25 8.97 7.57
CA TYR A 196 -4.30 7.91 8.58
C TYR A 196 -2.96 7.84 9.33
N SER A 197 -3.01 7.48 10.61
CA SER A 197 -1.84 7.52 11.50
C SER A 197 -1.06 6.22 11.56
N GLN A 198 -1.62 5.12 11.03
CA GLN A 198 -1.08 3.78 11.17
C GLN A 198 -1.03 3.08 9.81
N TRP A 199 -0.55 3.75 8.77
CA TRP A 199 -0.20 3.04 7.54
C TRP A 199 0.99 2.14 7.82
N LEU A 200 0.88 0.85 7.48
CA LEU A 200 2.04 -0.04 7.45
C LEU A 200 2.83 0.20 6.16
N ARG A 201 4.14 0.41 6.28
CA ARG A 201 5.05 0.67 5.15
C ARG A 201 6.29 -0.20 5.24
N TRP A 202 6.80 -0.57 4.07
CA TRP A 202 8.15 -1.11 3.94
C TRP A 202 9.19 -0.02 4.17
N CYS A 203 10.30 -0.38 4.81
CA CYS A 203 11.47 0.48 4.96
C CYS A 203 12.79 -0.26 4.73
N ASP A 204 13.84 0.50 4.43
CA ASP A 204 15.21 -0.02 4.34
C ASP A 204 15.85 -0.23 5.72
N GLN A 205 17.11 -0.67 5.75
CA GLN A 205 17.84 -0.99 6.98
C GLN A 205 18.02 0.19 7.93
N VAL A 206 18.04 1.41 7.39
CA VAL A 206 18.21 2.64 8.18
C VAL A 206 16.86 3.30 8.51
N GLY A 207 15.75 2.71 8.07
CA GLY A 207 14.38 3.15 8.36
C GLY A 207 13.80 4.12 7.33
N ASN A 208 14.44 4.32 6.17
CA ASN A 208 13.82 5.11 5.11
C ASN A 208 12.68 4.34 4.47
N LEU A 209 11.56 5.01 4.21
CA LEU A 209 10.40 4.38 3.57
C LEU A 209 10.72 4.01 2.13
N LEU A 210 10.26 2.83 1.71
CA LEU A 210 10.11 2.52 0.29
C LEU A 210 8.95 3.37 -0.24
N LEU A 211 9.28 4.32 -1.09
CA LEU A 211 8.34 5.32 -1.61
C LEU A 211 7.45 4.72 -2.70
N THR A 212 6.20 5.12 -2.71
CA THR A 212 5.30 4.96 -3.86
C THR A 212 5.82 5.78 -5.04
N GLY A 213 5.44 5.42 -6.26
CA GLY A 213 5.82 6.13 -7.48
C GLY A 213 5.37 7.58 -7.47
N ARG A 214 4.23 7.90 -6.81
CA ARG A 214 3.79 9.28 -6.59
C ARG A 214 4.75 10.05 -5.69
N GLU A 215 5.12 9.50 -4.55
CA GLU A 215 6.06 10.14 -3.61
C GLU A 215 7.44 10.32 -4.27
N GLN A 216 7.91 9.35 -5.07
CA GLN A 216 9.14 9.45 -5.84
C GLN A 216 9.09 10.59 -6.86
N ALA A 217 8.01 10.68 -7.64
CA ALA A 217 7.81 11.73 -8.63
C ALA A 217 7.75 13.12 -7.98
N GLU A 218 7.07 13.24 -6.83
CA GLU A 218 7.04 14.48 -6.05
C GLU A 218 8.44 14.86 -5.53
N GLN A 219 9.22 13.88 -5.06
CA GLN A 219 10.59 14.10 -4.60
C GLN A 219 11.54 14.49 -5.75
N GLU A 220 11.39 13.87 -6.92
CA GLU A 220 12.18 14.20 -8.11
C GLU A 220 11.84 15.61 -8.62
N LYS A 221 10.56 15.96 -8.72
CA LYS A 221 10.11 17.31 -9.08
C LYS A 221 10.70 18.35 -8.13
N PHE A 222 10.62 18.12 -6.82
CA PHE A 222 11.19 19.04 -5.85
C PHE A 222 12.71 19.19 -6.00
N ARG A 223 13.42 18.09 -6.31
CA ARG A 223 14.87 18.14 -6.57
C ARG A 223 15.19 18.92 -7.86
N ALA A 224 14.41 18.74 -8.92
CA ALA A 224 14.56 19.48 -10.17
C ALA A 224 14.33 20.99 -9.94
N ASP A 225 13.22 21.36 -9.30
CA ASP A 225 12.89 22.76 -8.97
C ASP A 225 14.01 23.43 -8.14
N GLN A 226 14.60 22.70 -7.18
CA GLN A 226 15.73 23.20 -6.41
C GLN A 226 17.02 23.35 -7.23
N ALA A 227 17.29 22.42 -8.14
CA ALA A 227 18.46 22.48 -9.01
C ALA A 227 18.36 23.66 -9.98
N GLU A 228 17.19 23.85 -10.59
CA GLU A 228 16.91 25.00 -11.45
C GLU A 228 17.05 26.33 -10.70
N ALA A 229 16.48 26.43 -9.49
CA ALA A 229 16.62 27.62 -8.67
C ALA A 229 18.08 27.92 -8.29
N LYS A 230 18.89 26.90 -8.02
CA LYS A 230 20.33 27.06 -7.74
C LYS A 230 21.09 27.48 -8.99
N LEU A 231 20.81 26.88 -10.14
CA LEU A 231 21.44 27.21 -11.41
C LEU A 231 21.13 28.66 -11.82
N ALA A 232 19.88 29.08 -11.68
CA ALA A 232 19.47 30.46 -11.94
C ALA A 232 20.24 31.47 -11.06
N ARG A 233 20.38 31.18 -9.75
CA ARG A 233 21.15 32.02 -8.82
C ARG A 233 22.64 32.05 -9.16
N LEU A 234 23.22 30.92 -9.54
CA LEU A 234 24.64 30.84 -9.94
C LEU A 234 24.89 31.61 -11.24
N ALA A 235 23.99 31.50 -12.22
CA ALA A 235 24.06 32.24 -13.47
C ALA A 235 23.95 33.75 -13.23
N GLU A 236 23.05 34.19 -12.36
CA GLU A 236 22.92 35.59 -11.97
C GLU A 236 24.17 36.10 -11.24
N TRP A 237 24.72 35.32 -10.30
CA TRP A 237 25.97 35.65 -9.63
C TRP A 237 27.15 35.73 -10.61
N ALA A 238 27.29 34.76 -11.52
CA ALA A 238 28.35 34.74 -12.53
C ALA A 238 28.29 35.98 -13.45
N ARG A 239 27.09 36.36 -13.91
CA ARG A 239 26.87 37.61 -14.65
C ARG A 239 27.26 38.85 -13.84
N SER A 240 26.96 38.86 -12.53
CA SER A 240 27.37 39.96 -11.63
C SER A 240 28.89 40.09 -11.47
N GLN A 241 29.63 38.99 -11.67
CA GLN A 241 31.09 38.95 -11.66
C GLN A 241 31.71 39.19 -13.05
N GLY A 242 30.89 39.49 -14.07
CA GLY A 242 31.37 39.74 -15.43
C GLY A 242 31.72 38.48 -16.21
N VAL A 243 31.29 37.30 -15.76
CA VAL A 243 31.42 36.04 -16.51
C VAL A 243 30.25 35.95 -17.50
N GLU A 244 30.57 35.83 -18.79
CA GLU A 244 29.58 35.61 -19.84
C GLU A 244 29.07 34.16 -19.73
N VAL A 245 27.80 34.00 -19.35
CA VAL A 245 27.14 32.70 -19.21
C VAL A 245 26.34 32.46 -20.49
N ASP A 246 27.03 32.27 -21.60
CA ASP A 246 26.43 31.79 -22.84
C ASP A 246 27.15 30.51 -23.29
N GLU A 247 26.35 29.49 -23.60
CA GLU A 247 26.71 28.14 -24.06
C GLU A 247 27.35 27.16 -23.03
N LEU A 248 26.51 26.62 -22.15
CA LEU A 248 26.61 25.22 -21.70
C LEU A 248 25.36 24.42 -22.15
N GLY A 249 24.86 24.75 -23.35
CA GLY A 249 23.82 23.97 -24.02
C GLY A 249 24.45 22.69 -24.58
N ASP A 250 23.89 21.55 -24.20
CA ASP A 250 24.19 20.21 -24.69
C ASP A 250 25.54 19.62 -24.30
N ILE A 251 25.61 19.09 -23.08
CA ILE A 251 26.44 17.90 -22.83
C ILE A 251 25.60 16.70 -23.30
N PRO A 252 26.00 15.98 -24.37
CA PRO A 252 25.27 14.81 -24.82
C PRO A 252 25.32 13.71 -23.76
N SER A 253 24.18 13.04 -23.59
CA SER A 253 23.95 11.91 -22.67
C SER A 253 24.89 10.73 -22.87
#